data_AF-V4JJI6-F1
#
_entry.id   AF-V4JJI6-F1
#
_cell.length_a   1.000
_cell.length_b   1.000
_cell.length_c   1.000
_cell.angle_alpha   90.00
_cell.angle_beta   90.00
_cell.angle_gamma   90.00
#
_symmetry.space_group_name_H-M   'P 1'
#
loop_
_entity.id
_entity.type
_entity.pdbx_description
1 polymer ?
#
loop_
_entity_poly.entity_id
_entity_poly.type
_entity_poly.pdbx_seq_one_letter_code
_entity_poly.pdbx_strand_id
1 'polypeptide(L)'
;MSGFDTVLWAIGRAANTADLNLEATDIDVLPDGTIPTDAYQNTTASGIYAIGDITGRVPLTPVAIAAGRRLADRLFNNQTESRVDYENIPTVVFAHPPVGSVGLTEAQARESGRQVTIYQTEFQPMRYALNHHGSRTAMKLVCVDDNQRVVGIHMVGDGVDEMLQGFAVAVKLGATKADFDNTLAIHPVSAEELVTLKQPHHSE
;
A
#
# COMPACT_ATOMS: atom_id res chain seq x y z
N MET A 1 24.58 -21.05 16.75
CA MET A 1 23.34 -21.43 16.06
C MET A 1 23.40 -22.92 15.71
N SER A 2 23.29 -23.80 16.70
CA SER A 2 23.15 -25.25 16.50
C SER A 2 21.72 -25.64 16.85
N GLY A 3 21.09 -26.51 16.07
CA GLY A 3 19.73 -27.01 16.35
C GLY A 3 18.64 -26.60 15.36
N PHE A 4 18.98 -25.99 14.23
CA PHE A 4 18.06 -25.76 13.11
C PHE A 4 18.60 -26.42 11.84
N ASP A 5 17.73 -27.06 11.07
CA ASP A 5 18.10 -27.67 9.78
C ASP A 5 18.31 -26.61 8.68
N THR A 6 17.65 -25.46 8.81
CA THR A 6 17.71 -24.37 7.81
C THR A 6 17.58 -23.01 8.48
N VAL A 7 18.29 -22.02 7.94
CA VAL A 7 18.17 -20.60 8.29
C VAL A 7 17.86 -19.83 7.00
N LEU A 8 16.79 -19.02 7.02
CA LEU A 8 16.37 -18.18 5.90
C LEU A 8 16.58 -16.70 6.23
N TRP A 9 17.30 -15.98 5.36
CA TRP A 9 17.51 -14.54 5.50
C TRP A 9 16.47 -13.76 4.68
N ALA A 10 15.54 -13.11 5.38
CA ALA A 10 14.55 -12.20 4.80
C ALA A 10 14.76 -10.76 5.30
N ILE A 11 15.99 -10.26 5.17
CA ILE A 11 16.46 -9.02 5.81
C ILE A 11 16.38 -7.77 4.91
N GLY A 12 15.79 -7.90 3.72
CA GLY A 12 15.69 -6.82 2.74
C GLY A 12 16.31 -7.18 1.39
N ARG A 13 16.43 -6.17 0.52
CA ARG A 13 16.96 -6.26 -0.84
C ARG A 13 17.91 -5.09 -1.09
N ALA A 14 19.00 -5.33 -1.81
CA ALA A 14 19.91 -4.28 -2.27
C ALA A 14 19.59 -3.89 -3.72
N ALA A 15 19.82 -2.62 -4.07
CA ALA A 15 19.70 -2.16 -5.45
C ALA A 15 20.86 -2.71 -6.31
N ASN A 16 20.56 -3.20 -7.50
CA ASN A 16 21.56 -3.75 -8.44
C ASN A 16 22.23 -2.63 -9.25
N THR A 17 23.04 -1.79 -8.59
CA THR A 17 23.67 -0.61 -9.20
C THR A 17 25.20 -0.64 -9.19
N ALA A 18 25.81 -1.57 -8.46
CA ALA A 18 27.26 -1.63 -8.26
C ALA A 18 28.05 -1.83 -9.55
N ASP A 19 27.54 -2.63 -10.49
CA ASP A 19 28.25 -2.99 -11.72
C ASP A 19 27.84 -2.12 -12.93
N LEU A 20 27.17 -0.98 -12.69
CA LEU A 20 26.67 -0.10 -13.75
C LEU A 20 27.67 1.00 -14.17
N ASN A 21 28.85 1.09 -13.52
CA ASN A 21 29.86 2.13 -13.76
C ASN A 21 29.27 3.56 -13.70
N LEU A 22 28.41 3.80 -12.70
CA LEU A 22 27.70 5.08 -12.53
C LEU A 22 28.65 6.24 -12.22
N GLU A 23 29.84 5.95 -11.67
CA GLU A 23 30.92 6.91 -11.43
C GLU A 23 31.46 7.56 -12.72
N ALA A 24 31.23 6.96 -13.88
CA ALA A 24 31.57 7.53 -15.18
C ALA A 24 30.44 8.41 -15.75
N THR A 25 29.39 8.67 -14.98
CA THR A 25 28.20 9.45 -15.35
C THR A 25 27.94 10.55 -14.33
N ASP A 26 27.02 11.47 -14.64
CA ASP A 26 26.55 12.51 -13.71
C ASP A 26 25.37 12.04 -12.82
N ILE A 27 25.20 10.73 -12.63
CA ILE A 27 24.10 10.13 -11.85
C ILE A 27 24.50 10.07 -10.37
N ASP A 28 23.72 10.73 -9.52
CA ASP A 28 23.84 10.61 -8.08
C ASP A 28 23.41 9.21 -7.62
N VAL A 29 24.14 8.67 -6.65
CA VAL A 29 23.85 7.38 -6.01
C VAL A 29 23.92 7.56 -4.50
N LEU A 30 22.90 7.11 -3.77
CA LEU A 30 22.87 7.16 -2.32
C LEU A 30 23.77 6.07 -1.71
N PRO A 31 24.18 6.19 -0.42
CA PRO A 31 25.06 5.22 0.23
C PRO A 31 24.54 3.77 0.26
N ASP A 32 23.23 3.56 0.13
CA ASP A 32 22.59 2.25 0.04
C ASP A 32 22.53 1.68 -1.39
N GLY A 33 23.10 2.38 -2.36
CA GLY A 33 23.13 2.02 -3.78
C GLY A 33 21.90 2.46 -4.57
N THR A 34 20.91 3.11 -3.96
CA THR A 34 19.72 3.59 -4.69
C THR A 34 20.01 4.86 -5.50
N ILE A 35 19.28 5.04 -6.60
CA ILE A 35 19.36 6.19 -7.50
C ILE A 35 18.18 7.13 -7.19
N PRO A 36 18.42 8.28 -6.53
CA PRO A 36 17.37 9.25 -6.26
C PRO A 36 16.86 9.82 -7.58
N THR A 37 15.57 10.10 -7.63
CA THR A 37 14.92 10.66 -8.82
C THR A 37 13.85 11.65 -8.40
N ASP A 38 13.53 12.58 -9.29
CA ASP A 38 12.38 13.46 -9.10
C ASP A 38 11.05 12.71 -9.28
N ALA A 39 9.93 13.43 -9.19
CA ALA A 39 8.59 12.87 -9.36
C ALA A 39 8.30 12.31 -10.76
N TYR A 40 9.14 12.62 -11.76
CA TYR A 40 9.02 12.21 -13.15
C TYR A 40 10.05 11.15 -13.53
N GLN A 41 10.76 10.57 -12.56
CA GLN A 41 11.78 9.54 -12.74
C GLN A 41 13.08 10.02 -13.38
N ASN A 42 13.30 11.35 -13.45
CA ASN A 42 14.57 11.90 -13.92
C ASN A 42 15.66 11.68 -12.87
N THR A 43 16.83 11.22 -13.30
CA THR A 43 18.05 11.24 -12.48
C THR A 43 18.69 12.64 -12.52
N THR A 44 19.84 12.83 -11.88
CA THR A 44 20.63 14.05 -11.99
C THR A 44 21.28 14.22 -13.38
N ALA A 45 21.49 13.13 -14.10
CA ALA A 45 22.00 13.17 -15.47
C ALA A 45 20.87 13.38 -16.49
N SER A 46 21.03 14.37 -17.36
CA SER A 46 20.04 14.69 -18.39
C SER A 46 19.86 13.52 -19.38
N GLY A 47 18.60 13.16 -19.67
CA GLY A 47 18.26 12.06 -20.58
C GLY A 47 18.41 10.66 -19.96
N ILE A 48 18.77 10.56 -18.68
CA ILE A 48 18.85 9.29 -17.95
C ILE A 48 17.78 9.24 -16.86
N TYR A 49 17.09 8.10 -16.78
CA TYR A 49 15.93 7.88 -15.92
C TYR A 49 16.11 6.60 -15.10
N ALA A 50 15.51 6.54 -13.92
CA ALA A 50 15.50 5.34 -13.09
C ALA A 50 14.08 5.03 -12.59
N ILE A 51 13.69 3.75 -12.66
CA ILE A 51 12.37 3.26 -12.23
C ILE A 51 12.51 1.95 -11.44
N GLY A 52 11.48 1.61 -10.66
CA GLY A 52 11.45 0.38 -9.87
C GLY A 52 12.35 0.43 -8.63
N ASP A 53 12.71 -0.75 -8.14
CA ASP A 53 13.38 -0.95 -6.84
C ASP A 53 14.66 -0.12 -6.67
N ILE A 54 15.42 0.14 -7.75
CA ILE A 54 16.67 0.91 -7.68
C ILE A 54 16.45 2.37 -7.25
N THR A 55 15.22 2.87 -7.28
CA THR A 55 14.92 4.27 -6.91
C THR A 55 14.73 4.49 -5.40
N GLY A 56 14.76 3.43 -4.59
CA GLY A 56 14.47 3.52 -3.15
C GLY A 56 13.00 3.83 -2.82
N ARG A 57 12.11 3.91 -3.83
CA ARG A 57 10.65 4.00 -3.63
C ARG A 57 10.04 2.63 -3.34
N VAL A 58 8.71 2.59 -3.26
CA VAL A 58 7.92 1.38 -2.96
C VAL A 58 8.30 0.22 -3.89
N PRO A 59 8.92 -0.87 -3.37
CA PRO A 59 9.48 -1.96 -4.18
C PRO A 59 8.40 -2.97 -4.57
N LEU A 60 7.48 -2.54 -5.44
CA LEU A 60 6.37 -3.36 -5.93
C LEU A 60 6.32 -3.37 -7.45
N THR A 61 6.08 -4.55 -8.04
CA THR A 61 5.93 -4.73 -9.48
C THR A 61 4.95 -3.74 -10.15
N PRO A 62 3.70 -3.55 -9.67
CA PRO A 62 2.77 -2.60 -10.30
C PRO A 62 3.26 -1.15 -10.25
N VAL A 63 4.05 -0.78 -9.24
CA VAL A 63 4.65 0.56 -9.12
C VAL A 63 5.70 0.76 -10.21
N ALA A 64 6.60 -0.22 -10.41
CA ALA A 64 7.59 -0.18 -11.49
C ALA A 64 6.93 -0.13 -12.89
N ILE A 65 5.88 -0.93 -13.11
CA ILE A 65 5.12 -0.94 -14.37
C ILE A 65 4.47 0.42 -14.62
N ALA A 66 3.80 1.00 -13.62
CA ALA A 66 3.15 2.30 -13.75
C ALA A 66 4.18 3.41 -14.02
N ALA A 67 5.31 3.40 -13.32
CA ALA A 67 6.40 4.35 -13.52
C ALA A 67 6.96 4.28 -14.94
N GLY A 68 7.23 3.08 -15.44
CA GLY A 68 7.70 2.87 -16.81
C GLY A 68 6.70 3.34 -17.87
N ARG A 69 5.40 3.01 -17.71
CA ARG A 69 4.35 3.46 -18.64
C ARG A 69 4.19 4.98 -18.66
N ARG A 70 4.14 5.62 -17.49
CA ARG A 70 4.00 7.07 -17.36
C ARG A 70 5.22 7.80 -17.92
N LEU A 71 6.42 7.27 -17.66
CA LEU A 71 7.66 7.76 -18.26
C LEU A 71 7.62 7.68 -19.79
N ALA A 72 7.22 6.53 -20.36
CA ALA A 72 7.11 6.37 -21.81
C ALA A 72 6.09 7.35 -22.42
N ASP A 73 4.92 7.52 -21.79
CA ASP A 73 3.92 8.51 -22.22
C ASP A 73 4.48 9.95 -22.21
N ARG A 74 5.27 10.28 -21.18
CA ARG A 74 5.90 11.60 -21.05
C ARG A 74 6.93 11.87 -22.15
N LEU A 75 7.80 10.89 -22.41
CA LEU A 75 8.91 11.05 -23.35
C LEU A 75 8.49 10.93 -24.81
N PHE A 76 7.48 10.10 -25.09
CA PHE A 76 7.19 9.65 -26.47
C PHE A 76 5.73 9.86 -26.90
N ASN A 77 4.84 10.31 -26.01
CA ASN A 77 3.41 10.48 -26.30
C ASN A 77 2.88 11.88 -25.96
N ASN A 78 3.76 12.89 -25.86
CA ASN A 78 3.43 14.29 -25.57
C ASN A 78 2.64 14.53 -24.26
N GLN A 79 2.62 13.57 -23.33
CA GLN A 79 1.97 13.74 -22.03
C GLN A 79 2.98 14.30 -21.02
N THR A 80 3.36 15.57 -21.15
CA THR A 80 4.49 16.18 -20.41
C THR A 80 4.36 16.08 -18.89
N GLU A 81 3.12 16.07 -18.37
CA GLU A 81 2.83 15.96 -16.94
C GLU A 81 2.62 14.52 -16.43
N SER A 82 2.82 13.51 -17.29
CA SER A 82 2.60 12.11 -16.92
C SER A 82 3.62 11.63 -15.89
N ARG A 83 3.11 11.30 -14.70
CA ARG A 83 3.89 10.74 -13.59
C ARG A 83 3.07 9.78 -12.73
N VAL A 84 3.75 9.00 -11.90
CA VAL A 84 3.10 8.18 -10.88
C VAL A 84 2.76 9.05 -9.67
N ASP A 85 1.56 8.84 -9.15
CA ASP A 85 1.18 9.28 -7.83
C ASP A 85 1.50 8.13 -6.86
N TYR A 86 2.43 8.38 -5.95
CA TYR A 86 2.93 7.40 -4.98
C TYR A 86 2.12 7.39 -3.68
N GLU A 87 1.08 8.23 -3.57
CA GLU A 87 0.16 8.17 -2.43
C GLU A 87 -0.80 6.98 -2.57
N ASN A 88 -1.14 6.37 -1.42
CA ASN A 88 -2.18 5.34 -1.31
C ASN A 88 -1.97 4.13 -2.26
N ILE A 89 -0.73 3.67 -2.43
CA ILE A 89 -0.43 2.43 -3.15
C ILE A 89 -0.96 1.24 -2.31
N PRO A 90 -1.92 0.43 -2.82
CA PRO A 90 -2.37 -0.76 -2.11
C PRO A 90 -1.32 -1.86 -2.19
N THR A 91 -1.27 -2.70 -1.15
CA THR A 91 -0.36 -3.85 -1.09
C THR A 91 -0.99 -5.02 -0.33
N VAL A 92 -0.49 -6.22 -0.62
CA VAL A 92 -0.90 -7.48 0.01
C VAL A 92 0.34 -8.25 0.46
N VAL A 93 0.33 -8.75 1.69
CA VAL A 93 1.27 -9.75 2.20
C VAL A 93 0.54 -11.10 2.20
N PHE A 94 1.05 -12.05 1.43
CA PHE A 94 0.47 -13.39 1.26
C PHE A 94 0.82 -14.33 2.42
N ALA A 95 0.45 -13.93 3.64
CA ALA A 95 0.44 -14.79 4.81
C ALA A 95 -0.78 -15.74 4.77
N HIS A 96 -0.94 -16.56 5.81
CA HIS A 96 -2.09 -17.46 5.97
C HIS A 96 -2.79 -17.16 7.30
N PRO A 97 -3.87 -16.35 7.31
CA PRO A 97 -4.52 -15.69 6.17
C PRO A 97 -3.75 -14.44 5.66
N PRO A 98 -4.06 -13.93 4.45
CA PRO A 98 -3.38 -12.77 3.88
C PRO A 98 -3.71 -11.46 4.63
N VAL A 99 -2.83 -10.47 4.44
CA VAL A 99 -2.96 -9.11 5.00
C VAL A 99 -2.96 -8.11 3.84
N GLY A 100 -3.88 -7.16 3.85
CA GLY A 100 -4.02 -6.12 2.84
C GLY A 100 -4.05 -4.75 3.50
N SER A 101 -3.39 -3.77 2.89
CA SER A 101 -3.39 -2.39 3.37
C SER A 101 -3.29 -1.36 2.25
N VAL A 102 -3.97 -0.23 2.41
CA VAL A 102 -3.81 0.97 1.58
C VAL A 102 -3.81 2.21 2.46
N GLY A 103 -2.97 3.19 2.12
CA GLY A 103 -2.92 4.48 2.81
C GLY A 103 -2.18 4.44 4.16
N LEU A 104 -2.54 5.37 5.04
CA LEU A 104 -1.86 5.60 6.31
C LEU A 104 -2.26 4.58 7.38
N THR A 105 -1.30 4.18 8.21
CA THR A 105 -1.59 3.57 9.51
C THR A 105 -2.19 4.59 10.46
N GLU A 106 -2.82 4.12 11.53
CA GLU A 106 -3.31 4.99 12.61
C GLU A 106 -2.18 5.85 13.21
N ALA A 107 -0.98 5.29 13.41
CA ALA A 107 0.17 6.02 13.93
C ALA A 107 0.58 7.16 12.99
N GLN A 108 0.75 6.86 11.69
CA GLN A 108 1.09 7.87 10.67
C GLN A 108 0.01 8.95 10.55
N ALA A 109 -1.27 8.57 10.66
CA ALA A 109 -2.38 9.53 10.64
C ALA A 109 -2.33 10.46 11.87
N ARG A 110 -2.02 9.94 13.07
CA ARG A 110 -1.86 10.76 14.28
C ARG A 110 -0.63 11.67 14.21
N GLU A 111 0.48 11.19 13.67
CA GLU A 111 1.71 11.98 13.46
C GLU A 111 1.49 13.17 12.52
N SER A 112 0.50 13.10 11.62
CA SER A 112 0.14 14.21 10.74
C SER A 112 -0.53 15.40 11.45
N GLY A 113 -0.85 15.28 12.75
CA GLY A 113 -1.52 16.31 13.54
C GLY A 113 -3.01 16.48 13.24
N ARG A 114 -3.59 15.57 12.46
CA ARG A 114 -5.02 15.56 12.11
C ARG A 114 -5.85 14.91 13.22
N GLN A 115 -7.12 15.27 13.29
CA GLN A 115 -8.06 14.57 14.18
C GLN A 115 -8.33 13.19 13.59
N VAL A 116 -8.00 12.12 14.31
CA VAL A 116 -8.14 10.74 13.81
C VAL A 116 -9.36 10.07 14.43
N THR A 117 -10.20 9.46 13.59
CA THR A 117 -11.30 8.58 14.00
C THR A 117 -11.04 7.18 13.48
N ILE A 118 -11.05 6.18 14.35
CA ILE A 118 -10.76 4.79 14.00
C ILE A 118 -12.03 3.97 14.07
N TYR A 119 -12.28 3.13 13.07
CA TYR A 119 -13.28 2.07 13.13
C TYR A 119 -12.58 0.73 13.00
N GLN A 120 -12.96 -0.25 13.82
CA GLN A 120 -12.41 -1.60 13.71
C GLN A 120 -13.42 -2.66 14.09
N THR A 121 -13.26 -3.84 13.51
CA THR A 121 -14.06 -5.04 13.82
C THR A 121 -13.19 -6.28 13.76
N GLU A 122 -13.62 -7.32 14.45
CA GLU A 122 -12.98 -8.63 14.42
C GLU A 122 -14.04 -9.74 14.50
N PHE A 123 -14.00 -10.69 13.57
CA PHE A 123 -15.03 -11.73 13.44
C PHE A 123 -14.43 -13.03 12.90
N GLN A 124 -15.14 -14.14 13.09
CA GLN A 124 -14.83 -15.39 12.40
C GLN A 124 -15.63 -15.40 11.09
N PRO A 125 -14.98 -15.43 9.91
CA PRO A 125 -15.70 -15.42 8.65
C PRO A 125 -16.50 -16.72 8.48
N MET A 126 -17.61 -16.64 7.73
CA MET A 126 -18.47 -17.80 7.44
C MET A 126 -17.70 -18.95 6.80
N ARG A 127 -16.58 -18.66 6.14
CA ARG A 127 -15.64 -19.65 5.61
C ARG A 127 -15.26 -20.72 6.62
N TYR A 128 -15.18 -20.38 7.91
CA TYR A 128 -14.83 -21.29 9.00
C TYR A 128 -16.01 -21.65 9.92
N ALA A 129 -17.26 -21.45 9.50
CA ALA A 129 -18.42 -21.64 10.37
C ALA A 129 -18.54 -23.06 10.95
N LEU A 130 -18.06 -24.08 10.22
CA LEU A 130 -18.10 -25.49 10.63
C LEU A 130 -16.73 -26.05 11.03
N ASN A 131 -15.70 -25.21 11.09
CA ASN A 131 -14.35 -25.62 11.47
C ASN A 131 -14.16 -25.46 12.99
N HIS A 132 -13.46 -26.41 13.62
CA HIS A 132 -13.13 -26.34 15.04
C HIS A 132 -12.22 -25.15 15.38
N HIS A 133 -11.28 -24.84 14.49
CA HIS A 133 -10.33 -23.72 14.64
C HIS A 133 -10.24 -22.98 13.31
N GLY A 134 -10.93 -21.84 13.21
CA GLY A 134 -10.88 -20.93 12.07
C GLY A 134 -10.07 -19.69 12.39
N SER A 135 -9.33 -19.19 11.41
CA SER A 135 -8.68 -17.88 11.53
C SER A 135 -9.74 -16.78 11.65
N ARG A 136 -9.44 -15.77 12.46
CA ARG A 136 -10.29 -14.57 12.58
C ARG A 136 -9.90 -13.57 11.50
N THR A 137 -10.87 -12.80 11.06
CA THR A 137 -10.69 -11.63 10.21
C THR A 137 -10.73 -10.39 11.08
N ALA A 138 -9.78 -9.47 10.87
CA ALA A 138 -9.78 -8.16 11.50
C ALA A 138 -9.71 -7.08 10.42
N MET A 139 -10.44 -5.98 10.61
CA MET A 139 -10.47 -4.86 9.70
C MET A 139 -10.39 -3.55 10.48
N LYS A 140 -9.65 -2.58 9.96
CA LYS A 140 -9.50 -1.23 10.51
C LYS A 140 -9.63 -0.20 9.40
N LEU A 141 -10.43 0.82 9.65
CA LEU A 141 -10.62 1.97 8.79
C LEU A 141 -10.15 3.22 9.55
N VAL A 142 -9.23 3.96 8.94
CA VAL A 142 -8.58 5.16 9.49
C VAL A 142 -9.19 6.37 8.82
N CYS A 143 -9.99 7.11 9.56
CA CYS A 143 -10.60 8.38 9.14
C CYS A 143 -9.87 9.56 9.76
N VAL A 144 -9.97 10.71 9.10
CA VAL A 144 -9.37 11.97 9.55
C VAL A 144 -10.28 13.16 9.33
N ASP A 145 -10.17 14.13 10.23
CA ASP A 145 -10.90 15.39 10.31
C ASP A 145 -12.43 15.23 10.40
N ASP A 146 -13.14 16.35 10.50
CA ASP A 146 -14.60 16.39 10.71
C ASP A 146 -15.39 15.66 9.62
N ASN A 147 -14.90 15.68 8.37
CA ASN A 147 -15.55 15.00 7.25
C ASN A 147 -15.29 13.50 7.21
N GLN A 148 -14.45 12.99 8.13
CA GLN A 148 -14.07 11.59 8.21
C GLN A 148 -13.60 11.02 6.86
N ARG A 149 -12.71 11.75 6.18
CA ARG A 149 -12.06 11.23 4.97
C ARG A 149 -11.31 9.95 5.31
N VAL A 150 -11.52 8.89 4.53
CA VAL A 150 -10.80 7.63 4.70
C VAL A 150 -9.38 7.80 4.15
N VAL A 151 -8.39 7.67 5.01
CA VAL A 151 -6.96 7.77 4.65
C VAL A 151 -6.20 6.47 4.84
N GLY A 152 -6.82 5.44 5.43
CA GLY A 152 -6.21 4.14 5.60
C GLY A 152 -7.23 3.03 5.74
N ILE A 153 -6.96 1.88 5.12
CA ILE A 153 -7.72 0.65 5.30
C ILE A 153 -6.72 -0.47 5.51
N HIS A 154 -6.91 -1.24 6.59
CA HIS A 154 -6.02 -2.33 6.99
C HIS A 154 -6.86 -3.55 7.33
N MET A 155 -6.46 -4.71 6.85
CA MET A 155 -7.28 -5.91 6.93
C MET A 155 -6.41 -7.16 6.91
N VAL A 156 -6.81 -8.17 7.68
CA VAL A 156 -6.21 -9.49 7.72
C VAL A 156 -7.34 -10.52 7.79
N GLY A 157 -7.29 -11.56 6.96
CA GLY A 157 -8.36 -12.54 6.85
C GLY A 157 -8.50 -13.13 5.45
N ASP A 158 -9.39 -14.11 5.29
CA ASP A 158 -9.60 -14.74 3.97
C ASP A 158 -10.20 -13.75 2.95
N GLY A 159 -9.69 -13.80 1.71
CA GLY A 159 -10.19 -12.98 0.59
C GLY A 159 -9.73 -11.53 0.60
N VAL A 160 -8.95 -11.12 1.61
CA VAL A 160 -8.36 -9.78 1.74
C VAL A 160 -7.45 -9.43 0.56
N ASP A 161 -6.79 -10.45 0.00
CA ASP A 161 -5.88 -10.40 -1.15
C ASP A 161 -6.54 -9.92 -2.45
N GLU A 162 -7.86 -10.04 -2.58
CA GLU A 162 -8.64 -9.55 -3.73
C GLU A 162 -9.53 -8.34 -3.37
N MET A 163 -10.00 -8.28 -2.12
CA MET A 163 -11.02 -7.33 -1.67
C MET A 163 -10.54 -5.87 -1.71
N LEU A 164 -9.28 -5.61 -1.39
CA LEU A 164 -8.77 -4.24 -1.16
C LEU A 164 -8.72 -3.39 -2.45
N GLN A 165 -8.58 -3.99 -3.63
CA GLN A 165 -8.28 -3.27 -4.86
C GLN A 165 -9.37 -2.24 -5.22
N GLY A 166 -10.65 -2.59 -5.04
CA GLY A 166 -11.77 -1.66 -5.25
C GLY A 166 -11.78 -0.51 -4.24
N PHE A 167 -11.48 -0.80 -2.97
CA PHE A 167 -11.39 0.22 -1.92
C PHE A 167 -10.21 1.18 -2.12
N ALA A 168 -9.10 0.71 -2.69
CA ALA A 168 -7.98 1.59 -3.04
C ALA A 168 -8.39 2.67 -4.06
N VAL A 169 -9.27 2.35 -5.01
CA VAL A 169 -9.87 3.34 -5.92
C VAL A 169 -10.69 4.37 -5.13
N ALA A 170 -11.52 3.94 -4.19
CA ALA A 170 -12.32 4.84 -3.35
C ALA A 170 -11.45 5.77 -2.49
N VAL A 171 -10.40 5.24 -1.85
CA VAL A 171 -9.44 6.05 -1.07
C VAL A 171 -8.73 7.07 -1.96
N LYS A 172 -8.33 6.66 -3.18
CA LYS A 172 -7.71 7.57 -4.16
C LYS A 172 -8.65 8.70 -4.59
N LEU A 173 -9.95 8.43 -4.68
CA LEU A 173 -10.99 9.45 -4.94
C LEU A 173 -11.30 10.34 -3.73
N GLY A 174 -10.71 10.06 -2.56
CA GLY A 174 -10.94 10.82 -1.34
C GLY A 174 -12.26 10.47 -0.65
N ALA A 175 -12.73 9.24 -0.79
CA ALA A 175 -13.95 8.76 -0.15
C ALA A 175 -13.96 9.03 1.36
N THR A 176 -15.14 9.33 1.87
CA THR A 176 -15.43 9.58 3.27
C THR A 176 -16.08 8.36 3.91
N LYS A 177 -16.13 8.33 5.25
CA LYS A 177 -16.90 7.32 5.98
C LYS A 177 -18.37 7.28 5.54
N ALA A 178 -18.95 8.44 5.21
CA ALA A 178 -20.32 8.52 4.69
C ALA A 178 -20.49 7.83 3.33
N ASP A 179 -19.50 7.90 2.43
CA ASP A 179 -19.55 7.19 1.15
C ASP A 179 -19.54 5.67 1.33
N PHE A 180 -18.76 5.18 2.31
CA PHE A 180 -18.77 3.77 2.70
C PHE A 180 -20.14 3.37 3.26
N ASP A 181 -20.70 4.13 4.20
CA ASP A 181 -21.98 3.82 4.86
C ASP A 181 -23.19 3.91 3.91
N ASN A 182 -23.14 4.79 2.93
CA ASN A 182 -24.20 4.93 1.91
C ASN A 182 -24.15 3.83 0.85
N THR A 183 -23.08 3.02 0.81
CA THR A 183 -22.96 1.90 -0.10
C THR A 183 -23.65 0.67 0.48
N LEU A 184 -24.61 0.09 -0.27
CA LEU A 184 -25.29 -1.13 0.17
C LEU A 184 -24.32 -2.31 0.24
N ALA A 185 -24.38 -3.02 1.37
CA ALA A 185 -23.64 -4.25 1.59
C ALA A 185 -24.05 -5.37 0.61
N ILE A 186 -23.06 -6.11 0.11
CA ILE A 186 -23.25 -7.45 -0.47
C ILE A 186 -23.33 -8.43 0.71
N HIS A 187 -24.22 -9.42 0.67
CA HIS A 187 -24.35 -10.39 1.76
C HIS A 187 -24.53 -11.82 1.23
N PRO A 188 -23.89 -12.86 1.82
CA PRO A 188 -22.88 -12.79 2.89
C PRO A 188 -21.44 -12.69 2.35
N VAL A 189 -20.69 -11.64 2.70
CA VAL A 189 -19.25 -11.52 2.37
C VAL A 189 -18.48 -10.74 3.46
N SER A 190 -17.23 -11.13 3.75
CA SER A 190 -16.38 -10.38 4.71
C SER A 190 -16.24 -8.88 4.37
N ALA A 191 -16.29 -8.52 3.09
CA ALA A 191 -16.17 -7.13 2.63
C ALA A 191 -17.32 -6.22 3.11
N GLU A 192 -18.47 -6.78 3.45
CA GLU A 192 -19.64 -6.04 3.90
C GLU A 192 -19.41 -5.32 5.23
N GLU A 193 -18.50 -5.87 6.04
CA GLU A 193 -18.11 -5.30 7.33
C GLU A 193 -17.49 -3.90 7.14
N LEU A 194 -16.70 -3.65 6.09
CA LEU A 194 -16.08 -2.34 5.83
C LEU A 194 -17.11 -1.22 5.60
N VAL A 195 -18.28 -1.55 5.03
CA VAL A 195 -19.35 -0.58 4.75
C VAL A 195 -20.45 -0.59 5.81
N THR A 196 -20.26 -1.32 6.92
CA THR A 196 -21.24 -1.42 8.02
C THR A 196 -20.65 -1.14 9.41
N LEU A 197 -19.40 -0.68 9.50
CA LEU A 197 -18.75 -0.24 10.75
C LEU A 197 -19.49 0.96 11.38
N LYS A 198 -20.17 0.76 12.52
CA LYS A 198 -21.04 1.82 13.10
C LYS A 198 -20.35 2.73 14.11
N GLN A 199 -19.71 2.13 15.12
CA GLN A 199 -19.16 2.88 16.24
C GLN A 199 -17.64 3.00 16.09
N PRO A 200 -17.08 4.22 16.24
CA PRO A 200 -15.64 4.38 16.28
C PRO A 200 -15.10 3.67 17.51
N HIS A 201 -13.91 3.09 17.36
CA HIS A 201 -13.18 2.50 18.45
C HIS A 201 -12.39 3.58 19.17
N HIS A 202 -12.69 3.78 20.44
CA HIS A 202 -11.91 4.62 21.34
C HIS A 202 -10.80 3.75 21.93
N SER A 203 -9.57 3.91 21.46
CA SER A 203 -8.39 3.39 22.17
C SER A 203 -8.14 4.26 23.40
N GLU A 204 -8.10 3.64 24.58
CA GLU A 204 -7.53 4.22 25.80
C GLU A 204 -6.04 4.55 25.62
#